data_AF-A0A660RN98-F1
#
_entry.id   AF-A0A660RN98-F1
#
_cell.length_a   1.000
_cell.length_b   1.000
_cell.length_c   1.000
_cell.angle_alpha   90.00
_cell.angle_beta   90.00
_cell.angle_gamma   90.00
#
_symmetry.space_group_name_H-M   'P 1'
#
loop_
_entity.id
_entity.type
_entity.pdbx_description
1 polymer ?
#
loop_
_entity_poly.entity_id
_entity_poly.type
_entity_poly.pdbx_seq_one_letter_code
_entity_poly.pdbx_strand_id
1 'polypeptide(L)'
;MIKVLPKLREMIWGSYELGKLFGTDKKIGEVWLLSGHPMFVTELEDGRDVNSTMEEIIGRRYPRFPLLVKIISSSQWLSVQVHPNDEEALALETNEPWGKTEGWFFLKESEVAIGEDDERVKKAIETSNWNDALTFFKPSPKSFLFLPAGTVHALGPDSFLIEVQESSDLTYRIHDWGRGRKLHLDKALKVIRKVNIKDIYHENVKRFDCEHFRIRLMKNEISEGFSVLITLESGRINGKGVGKYETFMVPVGEKVEIECKVLEVKLGEFFLKYQSGDRS
;
A
#
# COMPACT_ATOMS: atom_id res chain seq x y z
N MET A 1 17.73 -3.45 13.89
CA MET A 1 17.00 -3.34 12.62
C MET A 1 17.54 -4.36 11.64
N ILE A 2 16.69 -4.87 10.75
CA ILE A 2 17.04 -5.85 9.72
C ILE A 2 16.57 -5.31 8.37
N LYS A 3 17.44 -5.27 7.37
CA LYS A 3 17.09 -4.78 6.03
C LYS A 3 16.20 -5.78 5.29
N VAL A 4 15.20 -5.27 4.58
CA VAL A 4 14.31 -6.04 3.70
C VAL A 4 14.76 -5.87 2.25
N LEU A 5 14.82 -6.97 1.51
CA LEU A 5 15.19 -7.01 0.11
C LEU A 5 13.93 -6.93 -0.77
N PRO A 6 13.78 -5.88 -1.59
CA PRO A 6 12.55 -5.65 -2.34
C PRO A 6 12.39 -6.62 -3.52
N LYS A 7 11.15 -6.82 -3.97
CA LYS A 7 10.84 -7.56 -5.21
C LYS A 7 10.26 -6.59 -6.24
N LEU A 8 10.75 -6.64 -7.48
CA LEU A 8 10.35 -5.75 -8.58
C LEU A 8 9.31 -6.44 -9.47
N ARG A 9 8.28 -5.69 -9.87
CA ARG A 9 7.21 -6.19 -10.74
C ARG A 9 7.07 -5.34 -11.99
N GLU A 10 7.24 -5.97 -13.15
CA GLU A 10 6.93 -5.37 -14.44
C GLU A 10 5.42 -5.23 -14.61
N MET A 11 4.96 -4.05 -15.03
CA MET A 11 3.54 -3.78 -15.26
C MET A 11 3.37 -3.03 -16.57
N ILE A 12 2.26 -3.29 -17.27
CA ILE A 12 1.92 -2.59 -18.54
C ILE A 12 1.92 -1.08 -18.34
N TRP A 13 1.49 -0.61 -17.17
CA TRP A 13 1.43 0.80 -16.79
C TRP A 13 2.68 1.30 -16.06
N GLY A 14 3.73 0.48 -15.85
CA GLY A 14 4.91 0.86 -15.05
C GLY A 14 5.76 1.98 -15.64
N SER A 15 6.91 2.28 -15.06
CA SER A 15 7.83 3.31 -15.56
C SER A 15 9.27 2.79 -15.66
N TYR A 16 10.00 3.30 -16.66
CA TYR A 16 11.45 3.05 -16.77
C TYR A 16 12.24 3.81 -15.70
N GLU A 17 11.70 4.92 -15.19
CA GLU A 17 12.30 5.69 -14.10
C GLU A 17 12.40 4.86 -12.83
N LEU A 18 11.32 4.17 -12.45
CA LEU A 18 11.33 3.26 -11.30
C LEU A 18 12.27 2.07 -11.51
N GLY A 19 12.33 1.53 -12.74
CA GLY A 19 13.33 0.50 -13.09
C GLY A 19 14.75 0.97 -12.79
N LYS A 20 15.14 2.14 -13.34
CA LYS A 20 16.50 2.69 -13.17
C LYS A 20 16.84 2.95 -11.71
N LEU A 21 15.88 3.46 -10.94
CA LEU A 21 16.02 3.69 -9.50
C LEU A 21 16.37 2.41 -8.72
N PHE A 22 15.94 1.25 -9.20
CA PHE A 22 16.24 -0.07 -8.63
C PHE A 22 17.19 -0.90 -9.50
N GLY A 23 17.96 -0.25 -10.39
CA GLY A 23 19.06 -0.88 -11.12
C GLY A 23 18.66 -1.77 -12.30
N THR A 24 17.53 -1.50 -12.95
CA THR A 24 17.10 -2.24 -14.15
C THR A 24 16.57 -1.32 -15.26
N ASP A 25 16.71 -1.72 -16.53
CA ASP A 25 16.14 -0.99 -17.68
C ASP A 25 14.71 -1.43 -18.04
N LYS A 26 14.08 -2.24 -17.18
CA LYS A 26 12.71 -2.74 -17.36
C LYS A 26 11.65 -1.72 -16.96
N LYS A 27 10.44 -1.88 -17.49
CA LYS A 27 9.26 -1.07 -17.12
C LYS A 27 8.64 -1.59 -15.83
N ILE A 28 9.09 -1.07 -14.69
CA ILE A 28 8.64 -1.50 -13.36
C ILE A 28 7.44 -0.66 -12.92
N GLY A 29 6.33 -1.31 -12.53
CA GLY A 29 5.18 -0.60 -11.96
C GLY A 29 5.15 -0.63 -10.44
N GLU A 30 5.58 -1.74 -9.85
CA GLU A 30 5.55 -1.93 -8.41
C GLU A 30 6.92 -2.41 -7.93
N VAL A 31 7.37 -1.87 -6.81
CA VAL A 31 8.46 -2.42 -6.02
C VAL A 31 7.91 -2.76 -4.66
N TRP A 32 7.82 -4.05 -4.36
CA TRP A 32 7.30 -4.56 -3.11
C TRP A 32 8.43 -4.49 -2.08
N LEU A 33 8.35 -3.48 -1.21
CA LEU A 33 9.35 -3.16 -0.18
C LEU A 33 9.25 -4.10 1.02
N LEU A 34 8.03 -4.58 1.31
CA LEU A 34 7.74 -5.54 2.37
C LEU A 34 6.50 -6.32 1.98
N SER A 35 6.58 -7.65 1.99
CA SER A 35 5.45 -8.48 1.63
C SER A 35 5.53 -9.88 2.22
N GLY A 36 4.51 -10.27 2.97
CA GLY A 36 4.25 -11.67 3.31
C GLY A 36 3.36 -12.40 2.31
N HIS A 37 2.88 -11.72 1.27
CA HIS A 37 1.89 -12.26 0.35
C HIS A 37 2.50 -13.35 -0.56
N PRO A 38 1.83 -14.51 -0.79
CA PRO A 38 2.39 -15.65 -1.54
C PRO A 38 2.87 -15.36 -2.96
N MET A 39 2.31 -14.31 -3.59
CA MET A 39 2.75 -13.88 -4.93
C MET A 39 4.21 -13.43 -4.93
N PHE A 40 4.63 -12.69 -3.90
CA PHE A 40 6.00 -12.23 -3.73
C PHE A 40 6.28 -12.08 -2.24
N VAL A 41 6.93 -13.07 -1.65
CA VAL A 41 7.42 -12.96 -0.28
C VAL A 41 8.79 -12.26 -0.33
N THR A 42 8.95 -11.20 0.45
CA THR A 42 10.25 -10.50 0.59
C THR A 42 11.17 -11.25 1.53
N GLU A 43 12.47 -11.17 1.25
CA GLU A 43 13.53 -11.76 2.08
C GLU A 43 14.21 -10.67 2.91
N LEU A 44 14.81 -11.07 4.02
CA LEU A 44 15.67 -10.24 4.84
C LEU A 44 17.12 -10.37 4.38
N GLU A 45 17.95 -9.41 4.77
CA GLU A 45 19.40 -9.46 4.46
C GLU A 45 20.12 -10.68 5.04
N ASP A 46 19.53 -11.37 6.02
CA ASP A 46 20.05 -12.62 6.60
C ASP A 46 19.56 -13.88 5.87
N GLY A 47 18.78 -13.73 4.79
CA GLY A 47 18.29 -14.81 3.94
C GLY A 47 16.97 -15.46 4.39
N ARG A 48 16.42 -15.08 5.55
CA ARG A 48 15.10 -15.55 5.99
C ARG A 48 13.99 -14.79 5.28
N ASP A 49 12.84 -15.41 5.07
CA ASP A 49 11.66 -14.69 4.55
C ASP A 49 10.91 -13.96 5.69
N VAL A 50 10.16 -12.91 5.34
CA VAL A 50 9.43 -12.10 6.34
C VAL A 50 8.35 -12.88 7.11
N ASN A 51 7.78 -13.94 6.51
CA ASN A 51 6.75 -14.73 7.19
C ASN A 51 7.37 -15.58 8.30
N SER A 52 8.54 -16.16 8.05
CA SER A 52 9.28 -17.01 9.00
C SER A 52 9.80 -16.26 10.22
N THR A 53 9.96 -14.93 10.14
CA THR A 53 10.54 -14.07 11.19
C THR A 53 9.51 -13.25 11.96
N MET A 54 8.24 -13.35 11.59
CA MET A 54 7.17 -12.47 12.08
C MET A 54 6.96 -12.55 13.60
N GLU A 55 7.04 -13.74 14.18
CA GLU A 55 6.88 -13.94 15.62
C GLU A 55 8.04 -13.32 16.41
N GLU A 56 9.27 -13.40 15.90
CA GLU A 56 10.46 -12.76 16.48
C GLU A 56 10.38 -11.24 16.36
N ILE A 57 9.99 -10.73 15.19
CA ILE A 57 10.07 -9.30 14.87
C ILE A 57 8.86 -8.53 15.43
N ILE A 58 7.66 -9.08 15.34
CA ILE A 58 6.41 -8.42 15.77
C ILE A 58 6.04 -8.86 17.21
N GLY A 59 6.53 -10.01 17.67
CA GLY A 59 6.09 -10.64 18.92
C GLY A 59 4.75 -11.37 18.80
N ARG A 60 4.27 -11.59 17.56
CA ARG A 60 2.96 -12.19 17.26
C ARG A 60 2.99 -12.97 15.95
N ARG A 61 2.11 -13.97 15.84
CA ARG A 61 1.95 -14.79 14.65
C ARG A 61 0.63 -14.47 13.93
N TYR A 62 0.71 -14.37 12.61
CA TYR A 62 -0.43 -14.16 11.70
C TYR A 62 -0.37 -15.22 10.59
N PRO A 63 -1.43 -15.40 9.77
CA PRO A 63 -1.39 -16.29 8.60
C PRO A 63 -0.23 -15.99 7.62
N ARG A 64 0.11 -14.70 7.48
CA ARG A 64 1.29 -14.17 6.77
C ARG A 64 1.60 -12.76 7.29
N PHE A 65 2.69 -12.14 6.85
CA PHE A 65 3.05 -10.80 7.31
C PHE A 65 1.87 -9.84 7.04
N PRO A 66 1.34 -9.12 8.05
CA PRO A 66 0.01 -8.51 7.95
C PRO A 66 -0.08 -7.29 7.03
N LEU A 67 1.04 -6.63 6.75
CA LEU A 67 1.11 -5.47 5.86
C LEU A 67 1.88 -5.77 4.57
N LEU A 68 1.45 -5.12 3.50
CA LEU A 68 2.16 -5.03 2.23
C LEU A 68 2.51 -3.57 1.98
N VAL A 69 3.79 -3.29 1.75
CA VAL A 69 4.29 -1.94 1.46
C VAL A 69 4.94 -1.94 0.09
N LYS A 70 4.53 -1.00 -0.77
CA LYS A 70 5.04 -0.88 -2.14
C LYS A 70 5.48 0.54 -2.44
N ILE A 71 6.41 0.67 -3.38
CA ILE A 71 6.52 1.86 -4.21
C ILE A 71 5.78 1.60 -5.52
N ILE A 72 4.94 2.54 -5.92
CA ILE A 72 4.20 2.48 -7.19
C ILE A 72 4.62 3.66 -8.06
N SER A 73 4.92 3.36 -9.32
CA SER A 73 5.12 4.37 -10.36
C SER A 73 4.32 4.01 -11.61
N SER A 74 3.48 4.94 -12.05
CA SER A 74 2.58 4.75 -13.18
C SER A 74 2.88 5.73 -14.30
N SER A 75 3.00 5.23 -15.53
CA SER A 75 3.06 6.03 -16.77
C SER A 75 1.71 6.11 -17.49
N GLN A 76 0.71 5.38 -16.99
CA GLN A 76 -0.65 5.30 -17.52
C GLN A 76 -1.61 5.11 -16.35
N TRP A 77 -2.89 5.42 -16.59
CA TRP A 77 -3.95 5.07 -15.65
C TRP A 77 -3.91 3.59 -15.27
N LEU A 78 -3.90 3.30 -13.97
CA LEU A 78 -4.31 1.99 -13.46
C LEU A 78 -5.82 1.81 -13.72
N SER A 79 -6.31 0.58 -13.64
CA SER A 79 -7.76 0.36 -13.74
C SER A 79 -8.51 1.09 -12.64
N VAL A 80 -9.75 1.50 -12.92
CA VAL A 80 -10.70 1.83 -11.86
C VAL A 80 -11.05 0.54 -11.14
N GLN A 81 -10.90 0.56 -9.82
CA GLN A 81 -10.97 -0.62 -8.97
C GLN A 81 -11.59 -0.31 -7.62
N VAL A 82 -12.03 -1.37 -6.94
CA VAL A 82 -12.52 -1.36 -5.57
C VAL A 82 -12.03 -2.62 -4.86
N HIS A 83 -11.88 -2.53 -3.54
CA HIS A 83 -11.36 -3.59 -2.70
C HIS A 83 -12.39 -4.00 -1.64
N PRO A 84 -12.53 -5.30 -1.32
CA PRO A 84 -13.38 -5.74 -0.23
C PRO A 84 -12.78 -5.39 1.13
N ASN A 85 -13.63 -5.27 2.14
CA ASN A 85 -13.17 -5.32 3.52
C ASN A 85 -12.83 -6.76 3.92
N ASP A 86 -12.39 -6.93 5.14
CA ASP A 86 -12.06 -8.21 5.73
C ASP A 86 -13.16 -9.29 5.68
N GLU A 87 -14.37 -8.95 6.15
CA GLU A 87 -15.50 -9.89 6.19
C GLU A 87 -15.92 -10.29 4.78
N GLU A 88 -15.90 -9.33 3.86
CA GLU A 88 -16.21 -9.53 2.45
C GLU A 88 -15.14 -10.35 1.74
N ALA A 89 -13.86 -10.17 2.08
CA ALA A 89 -12.77 -10.98 1.52
C ALA A 89 -12.96 -12.46 1.89
N LEU A 90 -13.24 -12.75 3.16
CA LEU A 90 -13.54 -14.11 3.63
C LEU A 90 -14.77 -14.72 2.97
N ALA A 91 -15.80 -13.90 2.71
CA ALA A 91 -17.05 -14.37 2.11
C ALA A 91 -16.98 -14.53 0.58
N LEU A 92 -16.16 -13.74 -0.11
CA LEU A 92 -16.13 -13.66 -1.57
C LEU A 92 -14.94 -14.36 -2.22
N GLU A 93 -13.88 -14.65 -1.45
CA GLU A 93 -12.63 -15.22 -1.94
C GLU A 93 -12.21 -16.44 -1.13
N THR A 94 -11.43 -17.31 -1.77
CA THR A 94 -10.89 -18.51 -1.13
C THR A 94 -9.44 -18.25 -0.75
N ASN A 95 -9.05 -18.60 0.47
CA ASN A 95 -7.68 -18.48 1.00
C ASN A 95 -7.15 -17.04 1.10
N GLU A 96 -8.04 -16.06 1.27
CA GLU A 96 -7.65 -14.68 1.52
C GLU A 96 -8.05 -14.26 2.94
N PRO A 97 -7.08 -14.08 3.86
CA PRO A 97 -7.36 -13.77 5.26
C PRO A 97 -7.85 -12.34 5.50
N TRP A 98 -7.58 -11.41 4.57
CA TRP A 98 -7.80 -9.98 4.77
C TRP A 98 -8.40 -9.28 3.56
N GLY A 99 -9.10 -8.19 3.86
CA GLY A 99 -9.50 -7.19 2.89
C GLY A 99 -8.30 -6.42 2.35
N LYS A 100 -8.59 -5.31 1.69
CA LYS A 100 -7.55 -4.41 1.18
C LYS A 100 -7.94 -2.95 1.39
N THR A 101 -7.85 -2.53 2.64
CA THR A 101 -7.67 -1.13 3.02
C THR A 101 -6.24 -0.72 2.72
N GLU A 102 -6.08 0.43 2.07
CA GLU A 102 -4.78 0.96 1.69
C GLU A 102 -4.65 2.45 1.95
N GLY A 103 -3.46 2.98 1.72
CA GLY A 103 -3.23 4.41 1.70
C GLY A 103 -1.97 4.76 0.94
N TRP A 104 -2.02 5.90 0.27
CA TRP A 104 -1.00 6.37 -0.66
C TRP A 104 -0.31 7.61 -0.12
N PHE A 105 0.97 7.49 0.19
CA PHE A 105 1.85 8.60 0.51
C PHE A 105 2.55 9.10 -0.74
N PHE A 106 2.19 10.29 -1.22
CA PHE A 106 2.67 10.80 -2.50
C PHE A 106 4.08 11.38 -2.39
N LEU A 107 4.99 10.89 -3.24
CA LEU A 107 6.37 11.36 -3.35
C LEU A 107 6.53 12.47 -4.41
N LYS A 108 5.57 12.55 -5.33
CA LYS A 108 5.48 13.51 -6.44
C LYS A 108 4.03 13.96 -6.60
N GLU A 109 3.80 15.14 -7.16
CA GLU A 109 2.48 15.50 -7.69
C GLU A 109 2.00 14.38 -8.62
N SER A 110 0.80 13.91 -8.35
CA SER A 110 0.21 12.73 -9.00
C SER A 110 -1.20 13.05 -9.46
N GLU A 111 -1.83 12.14 -10.18
CA GLU A 111 -3.23 12.26 -10.60
C GLU A 111 -4.01 11.08 -10.05
N VAL A 112 -5.21 11.32 -9.54
CA VAL A 112 -6.08 10.28 -9.00
C VAL A 112 -7.52 10.50 -9.44
N ALA A 113 -8.27 9.41 -9.52
CA ALA A 113 -9.71 9.41 -9.74
C ALA A 113 -10.39 8.68 -8.59
N ILE A 114 -11.43 9.27 -8.00
CA ILE A 114 -12.20 8.70 -6.88
C ILE A 114 -13.69 8.68 -7.22
N GLY A 115 -14.34 7.54 -7.01
CA GLY A 115 -15.79 7.44 -7.04
C GLY A 115 -16.37 7.68 -5.66
N GLU A 116 -16.73 8.93 -5.36
CA GLU A 116 -17.27 9.33 -4.04
C GLU A 116 -18.69 8.82 -3.82
N ASP A 117 -19.50 8.82 -4.88
CA ASP A 117 -20.92 8.50 -4.86
C ASP A 117 -21.14 7.10 -5.44
N ASP A 118 -21.54 6.16 -4.59
CA ASP A 118 -21.72 4.77 -4.98
C ASP A 118 -22.85 4.56 -5.98
N GLU A 119 -23.91 5.38 -5.94
CA GLU A 119 -25.00 5.32 -6.92
C GLU A 119 -24.52 5.74 -8.31
N ARG A 120 -23.71 6.81 -8.38
CA ARG A 120 -23.11 7.24 -9.65
C ARG A 120 -22.15 6.21 -10.21
N VAL A 121 -21.32 5.60 -9.38
CA VAL A 121 -20.42 4.53 -9.83
C VAL A 121 -21.21 3.32 -10.35
N LYS A 122 -22.25 2.88 -9.62
CA LYS A 122 -23.12 1.77 -10.06
C LYS A 122 -23.78 2.08 -11.40
N LYS A 123 -24.29 3.30 -11.58
CA LYS A 123 -24.84 3.77 -12.86
C LYS A 123 -23.78 3.82 -13.98
N ALA A 124 -22.54 4.21 -13.68
CA ALA A 124 -21.44 4.22 -14.65
C ALA A 124 -21.03 2.81 -15.09
N ILE A 125 -21.13 1.81 -14.22
CA ILE A 125 -20.92 0.40 -14.58
C ILE A 125 -21.93 -0.03 -15.66
N GLU A 126 -23.19 0.38 -15.54
CA GLU A 126 -24.24 0.03 -16.50
C GLU A 126 -24.15 0.85 -17.80
N THR A 127 -23.85 2.14 -17.69
CA THR A 127 -23.96 3.10 -18.80
C THR A 127 -22.63 3.42 -19.48
N SER A 128 -21.50 2.96 -18.91
CA SER A 128 -20.13 3.31 -19.30
C SER A 128 -19.80 4.82 -19.24
N ASN A 129 -20.62 5.64 -18.57
CA ASN A 129 -20.35 7.06 -18.37
C ASN A 129 -19.52 7.32 -17.10
N TRP A 130 -18.20 7.19 -17.22
CA TRP A 130 -17.27 7.32 -16.09
C TRP A 130 -16.90 8.76 -15.72
N ASN A 131 -17.03 9.71 -16.64
CA ASN A 131 -16.65 11.11 -16.41
C ASN A 131 -17.51 11.76 -15.31
N ASP A 132 -18.80 11.38 -15.23
CA ASP A 132 -19.72 11.92 -14.22
C ASP A 132 -19.64 11.18 -12.87
N ALA A 133 -19.01 10.00 -12.84
CA ALA A 133 -18.91 9.15 -11.67
C ALA A 133 -17.58 9.28 -10.91
N LEU A 134 -16.55 9.82 -11.57
CA LEU A 134 -15.21 9.95 -11.00
C LEU A 134 -14.86 11.41 -10.78
N THR A 135 -14.46 11.74 -9.54
CA THR A 135 -13.82 13.00 -9.20
C THR A 135 -12.32 12.87 -9.42
N PHE A 136 -11.76 13.69 -10.31
CA PHE A 136 -10.33 13.74 -10.61
C PHE A 136 -9.66 14.88 -9.85
N PHE A 137 -8.51 14.62 -9.22
CA PHE A 137 -7.72 15.66 -8.58
C PHE A 137 -6.23 15.30 -8.54
N LYS A 138 -5.40 16.27 -8.13
CA LYS A 138 -3.94 16.15 -8.10
C LYS A 138 -3.37 16.26 -6.69
N PRO A 139 -3.09 15.13 -6.02
CA PRO A 139 -2.40 15.12 -4.74
C PRO A 139 -1.01 15.75 -4.85
N SER A 140 -0.68 16.65 -3.93
CA SER A 140 0.66 17.24 -3.84
C SER A 140 1.64 16.29 -3.14
N PRO A 141 2.97 16.41 -3.35
CA PRO A 141 3.95 15.67 -2.58
C PRO A 141 3.74 15.84 -1.07
N LYS A 142 4.00 14.78 -0.29
CA LYS A 142 3.77 14.69 1.17
C LYS A 142 2.31 14.76 1.60
N SER A 143 1.36 14.65 0.67
CA SER A 143 -0.02 14.34 1.02
C SER A 143 -0.20 12.83 1.22
N PHE A 144 -1.29 12.47 1.88
CA PHE A 144 -1.72 11.10 2.08
C PHE A 144 -3.17 10.95 1.64
N LEU A 145 -3.45 9.96 0.81
CA LEU A 145 -4.80 9.56 0.46
C LEU A 145 -5.08 8.21 1.12
N PHE A 146 -5.94 8.21 2.12
CA PHE A 146 -6.45 7.00 2.72
C PHE A 146 -7.51 6.38 1.80
N LEU A 147 -7.50 5.06 1.65
CA LEU A 147 -8.44 4.34 0.79
C LEU A 147 -9.02 3.19 1.62
N PRO A 148 -10.05 3.46 2.45
CA PRO A 148 -10.75 2.40 3.15
C PRO A 148 -11.35 1.43 2.13
N ALA A 149 -11.42 0.15 2.50
CA ALA A 149 -12.09 -0.86 1.68
C ALA A 149 -13.49 -0.39 1.24
N GLY A 150 -13.84 -0.69 -0.01
CA GLY A 150 -15.06 -0.21 -0.68
C GLY A 150 -14.91 1.11 -1.42
N THR A 151 -13.79 1.82 -1.27
CA THR A 151 -13.52 3.05 -2.04
C THR A 151 -13.22 2.72 -3.50
N VAL A 152 -13.98 3.33 -4.43
CA VAL A 152 -13.71 3.23 -5.86
C VAL A 152 -12.61 4.23 -6.22
N HIS A 153 -11.50 3.75 -6.79
CA HIS A 153 -10.35 4.60 -7.06
C HIS A 153 -9.55 4.14 -8.28
N ALA A 154 -8.73 5.04 -8.83
CA ALA A 154 -7.68 4.74 -9.79
C ALA A 154 -6.50 5.69 -9.61
N LEU A 155 -5.28 5.17 -9.78
CA LEU A 155 -4.07 5.98 -9.88
C LEU A 155 -3.81 6.37 -11.33
N GLY A 156 -3.58 7.65 -11.57
CA GLY A 156 -3.33 8.24 -12.88
C GLY A 156 -1.89 8.07 -13.37
N PRO A 157 -1.59 8.56 -14.59
CA PRO A 157 -0.24 8.62 -15.11
C PRO A 157 0.66 9.54 -14.29
N ASP A 158 1.95 9.49 -14.58
CA ASP A 158 3.02 10.32 -14.00
C ASP A 158 3.07 10.34 -12.46
N SER A 159 2.51 9.31 -11.82
CA SER A 159 2.38 9.25 -10.37
C SER A 159 3.52 8.46 -9.74
N PHE A 160 3.91 8.86 -8.53
CA PHE A 160 4.96 8.21 -7.75
C PHE A 160 4.66 8.30 -6.26
N LEU A 161 4.47 7.15 -5.61
CA LEU A 161 3.98 7.08 -4.23
C LEU A 161 4.49 5.83 -3.51
N ILE A 162 4.38 5.85 -2.18
CA ILE A 162 4.46 4.66 -1.32
C ILE A 162 3.03 4.26 -0.96
N GLU A 163 2.67 3.02 -1.26
CA GLU A 163 1.41 2.40 -0.86
C GLU A 163 1.65 1.55 0.40
N VAL A 164 0.83 1.76 1.42
CA VAL A 164 0.75 0.91 2.60
C VAL A 164 -0.64 0.29 2.62
N GLN A 165 -0.71 -1.02 2.76
CA GLN A 165 -1.97 -1.75 2.74
C GLN A 165 -1.93 -2.99 3.63
N GLU A 166 -3.11 -3.53 3.92
CA GLU A 166 -3.24 -4.92 4.38
C GLU A 166 -2.58 -5.87 3.38
N SER A 167 -2.03 -7.01 3.84
CA SER A 167 -1.33 -7.97 2.97
C SER A 167 -2.29 -8.80 2.12
N SER A 168 -2.91 -8.15 1.12
CA SER A 168 -3.89 -8.70 0.17
C SER A 168 -3.65 -8.14 -1.23
N ASP A 169 -3.73 -8.97 -2.28
CA ASP A 169 -3.69 -8.51 -3.69
C ASP A 169 -5.09 -8.45 -4.32
N LEU A 170 -6.16 -8.51 -3.52
CA LEU A 170 -7.54 -8.51 -4.02
C LEU A 170 -7.89 -7.21 -4.73
N THR A 171 -8.26 -7.31 -6.00
CA THR A 171 -8.63 -6.15 -6.83
C THR A 171 -9.86 -6.44 -7.66
N TYR A 172 -10.99 -5.81 -7.34
CA TYR A 172 -12.18 -5.85 -8.19
C TYR A 172 -12.14 -4.71 -9.19
N ARG A 173 -11.56 -5.02 -10.35
CA ARG A 173 -11.54 -4.12 -11.49
C ARG A 173 -12.96 -3.86 -12.03
N ILE A 174 -13.33 -2.59 -12.16
CA ILE A 174 -14.63 -2.16 -12.71
C ILE A 174 -14.51 -1.47 -14.07
N HIS A 175 -13.39 -0.80 -14.34
CA HIS A 175 -13.11 -0.19 -15.64
C HIS A 175 -11.61 -0.23 -15.97
N ASP A 176 -11.27 -0.43 -17.23
CA ASP A 176 -9.86 -0.58 -17.66
C ASP A 176 -9.47 0.26 -18.88
N TRP A 177 -10.19 1.35 -19.14
CA TRP A 177 -9.81 2.31 -20.19
C TRP A 177 -9.66 1.67 -21.58
N GLY A 178 -10.50 0.67 -21.87
CA GLY A 178 -10.48 -0.04 -23.16
C GLY A 178 -9.39 -1.12 -23.32
N ARG A 179 -8.57 -1.41 -22.30
CA ARG A 179 -7.47 -2.41 -22.39
C ARG A 179 -7.91 -3.88 -22.29
N GLY A 180 -9.19 -4.16 -22.10
CA GLY A 180 -9.77 -5.50 -22.20
C GLY A 180 -9.35 -6.50 -21.11
N ARG A 181 -8.72 -6.07 -20.00
CA ARG A 181 -8.47 -6.99 -18.87
C ARG A 181 -9.78 -7.35 -18.16
N LYS A 182 -9.80 -8.51 -17.52
CA LYS A 182 -10.96 -9.03 -16.78
C LYS A 182 -11.50 -8.01 -15.77
N LEU A 183 -12.81 -7.78 -15.84
CA LEU A 183 -13.60 -7.02 -14.88
C LEU A 183 -14.26 -7.97 -13.86
N HIS A 184 -14.61 -7.44 -12.69
CA HIS A 184 -15.18 -8.18 -11.56
C HIS A 184 -16.44 -7.48 -11.04
N LEU A 185 -17.36 -7.15 -11.95
CA LEU A 185 -18.50 -6.27 -11.68
C LEU A 185 -19.41 -6.79 -10.55
N ASP A 186 -19.76 -8.08 -10.57
CA ASP A 186 -20.63 -8.67 -9.53
C ASP A 186 -20.03 -8.60 -8.12
N LYS A 187 -18.71 -8.77 -8.01
CA LYS A 187 -18.00 -8.65 -6.73
C LYS A 187 -17.84 -7.18 -6.33
N ALA A 188 -17.50 -6.31 -7.28
CA ALA A 188 -17.38 -4.88 -7.04
C ALA A 188 -18.69 -4.28 -6.51
N LEU A 189 -19.83 -4.59 -7.13
CA LEU A 189 -21.15 -4.08 -6.73
C LEU A 189 -21.51 -4.40 -5.27
N LYS A 190 -20.99 -5.51 -4.72
CA LYS A 190 -21.21 -5.90 -3.30
C LYS A 190 -20.41 -5.04 -2.33
N VAL A 191 -19.26 -4.53 -2.74
CA VAL A 191 -18.28 -3.90 -1.83
C VAL A 191 -18.15 -2.40 -2.00
N ILE A 192 -18.66 -1.80 -3.09
CA ILE A 192 -18.63 -0.34 -3.27
C ILE A 192 -19.30 0.35 -2.09
N ARG A 193 -18.64 1.38 -1.55
CA ARG A 193 -19.14 2.25 -0.50
C ARG A 193 -18.96 3.71 -0.88
N LYS A 194 -19.87 4.55 -0.38
CA LYS A 194 -19.76 6.00 -0.46
C LYS A 194 -18.58 6.48 0.38
N VAL A 195 -17.83 7.44 -0.15
CA VAL A 195 -16.77 8.16 0.59
C VAL A 195 -16.87 9.66 0.31
N ASN A 196 -16.16 10.46 1.09
CA ASN A 196 -16.01 11.88 0.85
C ASN A 196 -14.50 12.18 0.80
N ILE A 197 -14.03 12.76 -0.31
CA ILE A 197 -12.59 13.01 -0.51
C ILE A 197 -12.00 13.84 0.64
N LYS A 198 -12.77 14.76 1.22
CA LYS A 198 -12.31 15.60 2.33
C LYS A 198 -11.97 14.82 3.60
N ASP A 199 -12.57 13.65 3.77
CA ASP A 199 -12.36 12.80 4.95
C ASP A 199 -11.18 11.84 4.76
N ILE A 200 -10.79 11.59 3.51
CA ILE A 200 -9.76 10.61 3.17
C ILE A 200 -8.47 11.21 2.58
N TYR A 201 -8.49 12.48 2.17
CA TYR A 201 -7.33 13.19 1.65
C TYR A 201 -6.75 14.13 2.70
N HIS A 202 -5.47 13.94 3.00
CA HIS A 202 -4.73 14.67 4.03
C HIS A 202 -3.51 15.35 3.43
N GLU A 203 -3.52 16.68 3.38
CA GLU A 203 -2.38 17.46 2.91
C GLU A 203 -1.27 17.55 3.96
N ASN A 204 -0.01 17.59 3.53
CA ASN A 204 1.16 17.79 4.39
C ASN A 204 1.20 16.86 5.61
N VAL A 205 0.91 15.58 5.39
CA VAL A 205 0.79 14.59 6.46
C VAL A 205 2.12 14.48 7.21
N LYS A 206 2.07 14.52 8.54
CA LYS A 206 3.18 14.11 9.40
C LYS A 206 2.92 12.76 10.04
N ARG A 207 1.66 12.44 10.27
CA ARG A 207 1.18 11.20 10.86
C ARG A 207 -0.24 10.94 10.38
N PHE A 208 -0.56 9.68 10.17
CA PHE A 208 -1.91 9.20 9.93
C PHE A 208 -2.09 7.83 10.55
N ASP A 209 -3.23 7.61 11.20
CA ASP A 209 -3.53 6.39 11.93
C ASP A 209 -4.90 5.87 11.47
N CYS A 210 -4.97 4.57 11.13
CA CYS A 210 -6.23 3.85 10.93
C CYS A 210 -6.21 2.53 11.70
N GLU A 211 -7.28 1.74 11.57
CA GLU A 211 -7.41 0.46 12.25
C GLU A 211 -6.31 -0.54 11.84
N HIS A 212 -5.87 -0.52 10.57
CA HIS A 212 -4.96 -1.51 10.01
C HIS A 212 -3.48 -1.09 10.13
N PHE A 213 -3.17 0.19 9.97
CA PHE A 213 -1.80 0.67 10.01
C PHE A 213 -1.71 2.11 10.52
N ARG A 214 -0.50 2.52 10.87
CA ARG A 214 -0.15 3.89 11.22
C ARG A 214 1.08 4.29 10.44
N ILE A 215 1.13 5.51 9.96
CA ILE A 215 2.30 6.07 9.29
C ILE A 215 2.78 7.33 10.00
N ARG A 216 4.10 7.58 9.97
CA ARG A 216 4.70 8.80 10.49
C ARG A 216 5.90 9.21 9.65
N LEU A 217 5.99 10.49 9.29
CA LEU A 217 7.23 11.06 8.79
C LEU A 217 8.14 11.40 9.95
N MET A 218 9.36 10.87 9.93
CA MET A 218 10.35 11.08 10.98
C MET A 218 11.65 11.63 10.41
N LYS A 219 12.34 12.46 11.20
CA LYS A 219 13.72 12.89 10.94
C LYS A 219 14.38 13.36 12.24
N ASN A 220 15.59 12.86 12.53
CA ASN A 220 16.34 13.17 13.77
C ASN A 220 15.55 12.75 15.01
N GLU A 221 15.01 11.53 14.98
CA GLU A 221 14.09 10.98 15.98
C GLU A 221 14.45 9.52 16.28
N ILE A 222 13.87 8.97 17.35
CA ILE A 222 14.01 7.56 17.72
C ILE A 222 12.72 6.83 17.37
N SER A 223 12.86 5.71 16.65
CA SER A 223 11.78 4.73 16.49
C SER A 223 11.95 3.63 17.53
N GLU A 224 10.86 3.28 18.21
CA GLU A 224 10.83 2.28 19.30
C GLU A 224 9.72 1.25 19.06
N GLY A 225 10.04 -0.01 19.34
CA GLY A 225 9.15 -1.15 19.14
C GLY A 225 9.03 -1.53 17.67
N PHE A 226 8.09 -2.42 17.37
CA PHE A 226 7.91 -2.89 16.00
C PHE A 226 7.58 -1.73 15.05
N SER A 227 8.41 -1.59 14.01
CA SER A 227 8.26 -0.60 12.94
C SER A 227 8.83 -1.12 11.63
N VAL A 228 8.26 -0.66 10.53
CA VAL A 228 8.87 -0.72 9.19
C VAL A 228 9.32 0.68 8.83
N LEU A 229 10.59 0.86 8.51
CA LEU A 229 11.18 2.15 8.14
C LEU A 229 11.49 2.15 6.65
N ILE A 230 10.90 3.08 5.90
CA ILE A 230 11.22 3.33 4.49
C ILE A 230 11.99 4.64 4.41
N THR A 231 13.25 4.57 4.01
CA THR A 231 14.11 5.76 3.84
C THR A 231 13.63 6.61 2.65
N LEU A 232 13.45 7.91 2.87
CA LEU A 232 13.01 8.85 1.81
C LEU A 232 14.19 9.65 1.23
N GLU A 233 15.34 9.61 1.89
CA GLU A 233 16.62 10.16 1.45
C GLU A 233 17.76 9.26 1.96
N SER A 234 18.92 9.29 1.29
CA SER A 234 20.12 8.67 1.85
C SER A 234 20.53 9.36 3.14
N GLY A 235 21.09 8.62 4.08
CA GLY A 235 21.56 9.17 5.35
C GLY A 235 22.01 8.08 6.31
N ARG A 236 21.60 8.16 7.58
CA ARG A 236 22.04 7.21 8.62
C ARG A 236 20.90 6.73 9.51
N ILE A 237 20.98 5.47 9.93
CA ILE A 237 20.17 4.86 10.99
C ILE A 237 21.13 4.08 11.91
N ASN A 238 21.09 4.33 13.22
CA ASN A 238 22.07 3.83 14.20
C ASN A 238 23.53 4.06 13.75
N GLY A 239 23.81 5.25 13.21
CA GLY A 239 25.12 5.59 12.66
C GLY A 239 25.54 4.81 11.40
N LYS A 240 24.78 3.82 10.91
CA LYS A 240 25.07 3.09 9.66
C LYS A 240 24.52 3.86 8.46
N GLY A 241 25.30 3.93 7.38
CA GLY A 241 24.86 4.57 6.13
C GLY A 241 23.73 3.77 5.47
N VAL A 242 22.71 4.48 5.00
CA VAL A 242 21.53 3.91 4.31
C VAL A 242 21.25 4.65 3.00
N GLY A 243 20.81 3.91 2.00
CA GLY A 243 20.37 4.40 0.70
C GLY A 243 18.96 4.98 0.73
N LYS A 244 18.54 5.60 -0.38
CA LYS A 244 17.16 6.08 -0.56
C LYS A 244 16.25 4.90 -0.92
N TYR A 245 15.07 4.83 -0.32
CA TYR A 245 14.07 3.76 -0.49
C TYR A 245 14.51 2.37 -0.02
N GLU A 246 15.59 2.30 0.77
CA GLU A 246 15.87 1.11 1.56
C GLU A 246 14.82 0.95 2.66
N THR A 247 14.44 -0.31 2.91
CA THR A 247 13.41 -0.69 3.88
C THR A 247 14.02 -1.53 4.99
N PHE A 248 13.66 -1.22 6.23
CA PHE A 248 14.15 -1.92 7.41
C PHE A 248 13.01 -2.27 8.35
N MET A 249 13.10 -3.42 9.01
CA MET A 249 12.24 -3.75 10.15
C MET A 249 12.99 -3.51 11.45
N VAL A 250 12.30 -2.89 12.40
CA VAL A 250 12.71 -2.75 13.79
C VAL A 250 11.92 -3.78 14.59
N PRO A 251 12.57 -4.76 15.25
CA PRO A 251 11.87 -5.72 16.10
C PRO A 251 11.20 -5.08 17.31
N VAL A 252 10.22 -5.78 17.89
CA VAL A 252 9.64 -5.43 19.18
C VAL A 252 10.73 -5.36 20.28
N GLY A 253 10.64 -4.37 21.17
CA GLY A 253 11.63 -4.14 22.24
C GLY A 253 12.91 -3.40 21.79
N GLU A 254 13.11 -3.20 20.50
CA GLU A 254 14.27 -2.50 19.97
C GLU A 254 14.04 -0.99 19.83
N LYS A 255 15.16 -0.25 19.79
CA LYS A 255 15.20 1.19 19.52
C LYS A 255 16.19 1.49 18.40
N VAL A 256 15.82 2.39 17.51
CA VAL A 256 16.70 2.86 16.45
C VAL A 256 16.70 4.38 16.34
N GLU A 257 17.89 4.95 16.28
CA GLU A 257 18.13 6.36 16.03
C GLU A 257 18.12 6.63 14.53
N ILE A 258 17.32 7.60 14.10
CA ILE A 258 17.12 7.96 12.69
C ILE A 258 17.63 9.38 12.46
N GLU A 259 18.63 9.53 11.58
CA GLU A 259 19.25 10.83 11.25
C GLU A 259 18.83 11.35 9.85
N CYS A 260 17.95 10.62 9.16
CA CYS A 260 17.47 10.94 7.82
C CYS A 260 15.94 11.00 7.77
N LYS A 261 15.36 11.47 6.65
CA LYS A 261 13.91 11.38 6.46
C LYS A 261 13.50 9.93 6.22
N VAL A 262 12.57 9.45 7.02
CA VAL A 262 11.94 8.13 6.84
C VAL A 262 10.41 8.26 6.92
N LEU A 263 9.73 7.35 6.22
CA LEU A 263 8.34 7.01 6.51
C LEU A 263 8.35 5.78 7.42
N GLU A 264 7.99 5.96 8.67
CA GLU A 264 7.72 4.86 9.60
C GLU A 264 6.30 4.33 9.36
N VAL A 265 6.16 3.02 9.31
CA VAL A 265 4.89 2.31 9.25
C VAL A 265 4.81 1.35 10.44
N LYS A 266 3.68 1.38 11.15
CA LYS A 266 3.38 0.48 12.28
C LYS A 266 2.05 -0.22 12.06
N LEU A 267 1.87 -1.36 12.74
CA LEU A 267 0.56 -2.00 12.83
C LEU A 267 -0.45 -1.07 13.52
N GLY A 268 -1.68 -1.08 13.02
CA GLY A 268 -2.85 -0.49 13.65
C GLY A 268 -3.49 -1.44 14.66
N GLU A 269 -4.51 -0.95 15.35
CA GLU A 269 -5.21 -1.66 16.43
C GLU A 269 -5.80 -3.00 16.02
N PHE A 270 -6.26 -3.14 14.78
CA PHE A 270 -6.79 -4.38 14.22
C PHE A 270 -5.78 -5.52 14.34
N PHE A 271 -4.57 -5.34 13.79
CA PHE A 271 -3.53 -6.37 13.86
C PHE A 271 -2.93 -6.53 15.26
N LEU A 272 -2.91 -5.48 16.08
CA LEU A 272 -2.42 -5.59 17.46
C LEU A 272 -3.33 -6.44 18.35
N LYS A 273 -4.64 -6.49 18.03
CA LYS A 273 -5.65 -7.28 18.73
C LYS A 273 -5.90 -8.67 18.12
N TYR A 274 -5.35 -8.93 16.93
CA TYR A 274 -5.45 -10.21 16.23
C TYR A 274 -4.96 -11.37 17.11
N GLN A 275 -5.75 -12.43 17.20
CA GLN A 275 -5.44 -13.63 17.97
C GLN A 275 -5.04 -14.79 17.05
N SER A 276 -4.13 -15.65 17.52
CA SER A 276 -3.75 -16.87 16.81
C SER A 276 -4.96 -17.80 16.69
N GLY A 277 -5.48 -17.98 15.47
CA GLY A 277 -6.71 -18.73 15.17
C GLY A 277 -7.82 -17.85 14.59
N ASP A 278 -7.68 -16.52 14.65
CA ASP A 278 -8.52 -15.64 13.84
C ASP A 278 -8.26 -15.97 12.37
N ARG A 279 -9.33 -16.32 11.65
CA ARG A 279 -9.36 -16.49 10.18
C ARG A 279 -8.33 -17.50 9.64
N SER A 280 -7.93 -18.48 10.45
CA SER A 280 -7.07 -19.62 10.06
C SER A 280 -7.83 -20.69 9.29
#